data_AF-A0AB36M2L8-F1
#
_entry.id   AF-A0AB36M2L8-F1
#
_cell.length_a   1.000
_cell.length_b   1.000
_cell.length_c   1.000
_cell.angle_alpha   90.00
_cell.angle_beta   90.00
_cell.angle_gamma   90.00
#
_symmetry.space_group_name_H-M   'P 1'
#
loop_
_entity.id
_entity.type
_entity.pdbx_description
1 polymer ?
#
loop_
_entity_poly.entity_id
_entity_poly.type
_entity_poly.pdbx_seq_one_letter_code
_entity_poly.pdbx_strand_id
1 'polypeptide(L)'
;MVYVALQVLLCQAKIQLNNRFEQYQKDVTIFNQGNVGKFNQADLIKRQAELTRLSLDLKTKFSHHSNKIETLNAQIKLINQHQNMLNQAIKEFNLSTTDRPESFHKGLFSQNQIQIYGFNSFDDLRLTLAHEFGHALGLKHTTDPKSLMYPRLKEQDIHNFKLTHSDLDLLSSTYSSNDKNH
;
A
#
# COMPACT_ATOMS: atom_id res chain seq x y z
N MET A 1 17.41 -0.66 12.84
CA MET A 1 18.15 -0.47 14.12
C MET A 1 17.95 -1.63 15.10
N VAL A 2 16.72 -2.00 15.48
CA VAL A 2 16.46 -3.08 16.48
C VAL A 2 16.98 -4.47 16.05
N TYR A 3 16.83 -4.84 14.77
CA TYR A 3 17.23 -6.16 14.25
C TYR A 3 18.76 -6.40 14.24
N VAL A 4 19.54 -5.35 13.93
CA VAL A 4 21.01 -5.40 13.94
C VAL A 4 21.53 -5.61 15.36
N ALA A 5 20.93 -4.92 16.34
CA ALA A 5 21.29 -5.08 17.75
C ALA A 5 21.03 -6.52 18.26
N LEU A 6 19.95 -7.16 17.83
CA LEU A 6 19.60 -8.52 18.24
C LEU A 6 20.55 -9.58 17.65
N GLN A 7 21.00 -9.41 16.40
CA GLN A 7 22.01 -10.29 15.81
C GLN A 7 23.37 -10.17 16.49
N VAL A 8 23.78 -8.95 16.85
CA VAL A 8 25.02 -8.71 17.59
C VAL A 8 24.98 -9.42 18.95
N LEU A 9 23.86 -9.33 19.67
CA LEU A 9 23.68 -10.00 20.96
C LEU A 9 23.73 -11.53 20.85
N LEU A 10 23.10 -12.12 19.83
CA LEU A 10 23.15 -13.56 19.60
C LEU A 10 24.55 -14.04 19.22
N CYS A 11 25.29 -13.25 18.43
CA CYS A 11 26.68 -13.54 18.08
C CYS A 11 27.59 -13.49 19.32
N GLN A 12 27.42 -12.48 20.18
CA GLN A 12 28.12 -12.40 21.46
C GLN A 12 27.79 -13.58 22.38
N ALA A 13 26.52 -13.98 22.47
CA ALA A 13 26.11 -15.15 23.26
C ALA A 13 26.78 -16.44 22.77
N LYS A 14 26.92 -16.62 21.45
CA LYS A 14 27.64 -17.75 20.84
C LYS A 14 29.13 -17.75 21.22
N ILE A 15 29.79 -16.60 21.12
CA ILE A 15 31.21 -16.44 21.50
C ILE A 15 31.41 -16.76 22.98
N GLN A 16 30.57 -16.20 23.85
CA GLN A 16 30.59 -16.45 25.29
C GLN A 16 30.43 -17.94 25.62
N LEU A 17 29.50 -18.62 24.95
CA LEU A 17 29.27 -20.06 25.14
C LEU A 17 30.47 -20.89 24.69
N ASN A 18 31.09 -20.57 23.54
CA ASN A 18 32.32 -21.22 23.09
C ASN A 18 33.46 -21.07 24.10
N ASN A 19 33.68 -19.86 24.61
CA ASN A 19 34.70 -19.61 25.63
C ASN A 19 34.47 -20.44 26.90
N ARG A 20 33.19 -20.59 27.32
CA ARG A 20 32.84 -21.42 28.48
C ARG A 20 33.08 -22.91 28.23
N PHE A 21 32.84 -23.39 27.01
CA PHE A 21 33.18 -24.75 26.60
C PHE A 21 34.68 -24.97 26.58
N GLU A 22 35.46 -24.06 26.02
CA GLU A 22 36.92 -24.15 26.02
C GLU A 22 37.49 -24.21 27.44
N GLN A 23 36.98 -23.35 28.34
CA GLN A 23 37.39 -23.38 29.73
C GLN A 23 37.00 -24.70 30.41
N TYR A 24 35.78 -25.19 30.17
CA TYR A 24 35.34 -26.49 30.69
C TYR A 24 36.26 -27.63 30.21
N GLN A 25 36.66 -27.64 28.93
CA GLN A 25 37.57 -28.65 28.40
C GLN A 25 38.96 -28.59 29.05
N LYS A 26 39.48 -27.38 29.35
CA LYS A 26 40.71 -27.22 30.12
C LYS A 26 40.58 -27.79 31.53
N ASP A 27 39.46 -27.51 32.20
CA ASP A 27 39.22 -27.99 33.56
C ASP A 27 39.08 -29.52 33.62
N VAL A 28 38.39 -30.12 32.65
CA VAL A 28 38.30 -31.59 32.48
C VAL A 28 39.68 -32.21 32.25
N THR A 29 40.53 -31.56 31.44
CA THR A 29 41.90 -32.04 31.19
C THR A 29 42.73 -32.04 32.46
N ILE A 30 42.65 -30.98 33.27
CA ILE A 30 43.34 -30.88 34.57
C ILE A 30 42.84 -31.97 35.54
N PHE A 31 41.53 -32.21 35.60
CA PHE A 31 40.94 -33.26 36.40
C PHE A 31 41.45 -34.66 35.99
N ASN A 32 41.46 -34.96 34.69
CA ASN A 32 41.94 -36.24 34.15
C ASN A 32 43.44 -36.48 34.36
N GLN A 33 44.23 -35.41 34.55
CA GLN A 33 45.66 -35.50 34.88
C GLN A 33 45.95 -35.82 36.36
N GLY A 34 44.92 -36.07 37.18
CA GLY A 34 45.09 -36.50 38.58
C GLY A 34 45.13 -35.38 39.61
N ASN A 35 44.89 -34.12 39.21
CA ASN A 35 44.77 -32.97 40.12
C ASN A 35 43.37 -32.87 40.75
N VAL A 36 42.98 -33.92 41.48
CA VAL A 36 41.61 -34.16 42.03
C VAL A 36 41.18 -33.14 43.11
N GLY A 37 42.08 -32.25 43.56
CA GLY A 37 41.82 -31.30 44.65
C GLY A 37 41.13 -29.98 44.26
N LYS A 38 41.01 -29.66 42.96
CA LYS A 38 40.39 -28.39 42.49
C LYS A 38 38.95 -28.53 41.99
N PHE A 39 38.52 -29.73 41.58
CA PHE A 39 37.21 -29.94 40.96
C PHE A 39 36.66 -31.32 41.33
N ASN A 40 35.37 -31.41 41.67
CA ASN A 40 34.67 -32.68 41.87
C ASN A 40 34.03 -33.15 40.56
N GLN A 41 34.01 -34.47 40.31
CA GLN A 41 33.35 -35.08 39.16
C GLN A 41 31.88 -34.66 39.02
N ALA A 42 31.16 -34.54 40.14
CA ALA A 42 29.77 -34.11 40.14
C ALA A 42 29.58 -32.68 39.60
N ASP A 43 30.53 -31.77 39.86
CA ASP A 43 30.46 -30.38 39.40
C ASP A 43 30.75 -30.28 37.89
N LEU A 44 31.67 -31.10 37.38
CA LEU A 44 31.94 -31.20 35.95
C LEU A 44 30.71 -31.72 35.19
N ILE A 45 30.03 -32.74 35.71
CA ILE A 45 28.80 -33.29 35.12
C ILE A 45 27.69 -32.22 35.11
N LYS A 46 27.48 -31.51 36.23
CA LYS A 46 26.49 -30.41 36.29
C LYS A 46 26.80 -29.32 35.26
N ARG A 47 28.06 -28.89 35.18
CA ARG A 47 28.49 -27.86 34.23
C ARG A 47 28.34 -28.32 32.79
N GLN A 48 28.61 -29.59 32.49
CA GLN A 48 28.37 -30.17 31.16
C GLN A 48 26.88 -30.13 30.78
N ALA A 49 26.00 -30.50 31.71
CA ALA A 49 24.56 -30.44 31.51
C ALA A 49 24.07 -29.00 31.27
N GLU A 50 24.56 -28.04 32.05
CA GLU A 50 24.24 -26.61 31.89
C GLU A 50 24.69 -26.07 30.54
N LEU A 51 25.93 -26.34 30.12
CA LEU A 51 26.46 -25.90 28.83
C LEU A 51 25.68 -26.51 27.66
N THR A 52 25.27 -27.77 27.79
CA THR A 52 24.44 -28.46 26.79
C THR A 52 23.06 -27.83 26.69
N ARG A 53 22.43 -27.52 27.83
CA ARG A 53 21.14 -26.82 27.88
C ARG A 53 21.22 -25.42 27.26
N LEU A 54 22.27 -24.65 27.58
CA LEU A 54 22.50 -23.33 27.01
C LEU A 54 22.73 -23.38 25.50
N SER A 55 23.45 -24.40 25.01
CA SER A 55 23.66 -24.64 23.58
C SER A 55 22.32 -24.92 22.87
N LEU A 56 21.46 -25.75 23.47
CA LEU A 56 20.15 -26.07 22.91
C LEU A 56 19.20 -24.87 22.89
N ASP A 57 19.15 -24.09 23.98
CA ASP A 57 18.36 -22.86 24.06
C ASP A 57 18.80 -21.85 22.99
N LEU A 58 20.11 -21.64 22.86
CA LEU A 58 20.67 -20.72 21.86
C LEU A 58 20.34 -21.20 20.44
N LYS A 59 20.45 -22.50 20.15
CA LYS A 59 20.09 -23.09 18.86
C LYS A 59 18.60 -22.88 18.53
N THR A 60 17.72 -23.06 19.51
CA THR A 60 16.28 -22.82 19.36
C THR A 60 15.98 -21.35 19.04
N LYS A 61 16.64 -20.42 19.74
CA LYS A 61 16.52 -18.97 19.47
C LYS A 61 16.99 -18.60 18.07
N PHE A 62 18.10 -19.17 17.60
CA PHE A 62 18.58 -18.97 16.22
C PHE A 62 17.57 -19.49 15.20
N SER A 63 17.04 -20.70 15.37
CA SER A 63 16.05 -21.28 14.46
C SER A 63 14.77 -20.44 14.42
N HIS A 64 14.25 -20.03 15.58
CA HIS A 64 13.07 -19.17 15.65
C HIS A 64 13.27 -17.84 14.91
N HIS A 65 14.44 -17.20 15.06
CA HIS A 65 14.73 -15.96 14.34
C HIS A 65 14.92 -16.17 12.84
N SER A 66 15.55 -17.28 12.43
CA SER A 66 15.66 -17.64 11.01
C SER A 66 14.29 -17.76 10.36
N ASN A 67 13.36 -18.48 11.00
CA ASN A 67 11.99 -18.64 10.51
C ASN A 67 11.25 -17.29 10.41
N LYS A 68 11.48 -16.40 11.38
CA LYS A 68 10.91 -15.05 11.35
C LYS A 68 11.46 -14.19 10.21
N ILE A 69 12.75 -14.32 9.89
CA ILE A 69 13.37 -13.64 8.74
C ILE A 69 12.77 -14.13 7.42
N GLU A 70 12.63 -15.45 7.26
CA GLU A 70 12.01 -16.05 6.08
C GLU A 70 10.57 -15.57 5.91
N THR A 71 9.80 -15.52 7.01
CA THR A 71 8.42 -15.00 7.01
C THR A 71 8.38 -13.53 6.58
N LEU A 72 9.26 -12.68 7.12
CA LEU A 72 9.33 -11.26 6.75
C LEU A 72 9.72 -11.08 5.28
N ASN A 73 10.67 -11.87 4.77
CA ASN A 73 11.06 -11.84 3.37
C ASN A 73 9.90 -12.25 2.44
N ALA A 74 9.10 -13.26 2.83
CA ALA A 74 7.91 -13.65 2.10
C ALA A 74 6.84 -12.53 2.11
N GLN A 75 6.64 -11.85 3.23
CA GLN A 75 5.73 -10.71 3.33
C GLN A 75 6.19 -9.52 2.47
N ILE A 76 7.48 -9.20 2.45
CA ILE A 76 8.04 -8.15 1.58
C ILE A 76 7.79 -8.50 0.11
N LYS A 77 7.96 -9.77 -0.27
CA LYS A 77 7.67 -10.23 -1.64
C LYS A 77 6.20 -10.02 -2.00
N LEU A 78 5.27 -10.34 -1.11
CA LEU A 78 3.84 -10.10 -1.30
C LEU A 78 3.52 -8.60 -1.43
N ILE A 79 4.11 -7.75 -0.59
CA ILE A 79 3.93 -6.29 -0.67
C ILE A 79 4.42 -5.76 -2.03
N ASN A 80 5.59 -6.20 -2.49
CA ASN A 80 6.12 -5.80 -3.80
C ASN A 80 5.22 -6.28 -4.96
N GLN A 81 4.66 -7.49 -4.85
CA GLN A 81 3.69 -7.99 -5.82
C GLN A 81 2.41 -7.15 -5.83
N HIS A 82 1.87 -6.80 -4.66
CA HIS A 82 0.71 -5.91 -4.56
C HIS A 82 0.98 -4.52 -5.13
N GLN A 83 2.16 -3.94 -4.88
CA GLN A 83 2.57 -2.67 -5.48
C GLN A 83 2.63 -2.75 -7.00
N ASN A 84 3.17 -3.83 -7.56
CA ASN A 84 3.18 -4.04 -9.01
C ASN A 84 1.78 -4.17 -9.59
N MET A 85 0.88 -4.91 -8.93
CA MET A 85 -0.52 -5.02 -9.37
C MET A 85 -1.23 -3.66 -9.31
N LEU A 86 -1.03 -2.87 -8.24
CA LEU A 86 -1.60 -1.53 -8.14
C LEU A 86 -1.07 -0.60 -9.23
N ASN A 87 0.24 -0.63 -9.49
CA ASN A 87 0.84 0.16 -10.56
C ASN A 87 0.32 -0.26 -11.95
N GLN A 88 0.12 -1.56 -12.17
CA GLN A 88 -0.50 -2.08 -13.39
C GLN A 88 -1.95 -1.62 -13.50
N ALA A 89 -2.76 -1.73 -12.45
CA ALA A 89 -4.14 -1.27 -12.43
C ALA A 89 -4.25 0.24 -12.67
N ILE A 90 -3.36 1.06 -12.07
CA ILE A 90 -3.28 2.50 -12.33
C ILE A 90 -2.91 2.76 -13.80
N LYS A 91 -1.96 2.01 -14.36
CA LYS A 91 -1.58 2.13 -15.77
C LYS A 91 -2.72 1.76 -16.69
N GLU A 92 -3.42 0.66 -16.42
CA GLU A 92 -4.60 0.21 -17.17
C GLU A 92 -5.74 1.23 -17.07
N PHE A 93 -5.99 1.76 -15.87
CA PHE A 93 -6.94 2.85 -15.66
C PHE A 93 -6.56 4.08 -16.49
N ASN A 94 -5.33 4.57 -16.38
CA ASN A 94 -4.85 5.71 -17.16
C ASN A 94 -4.94 5.45 -18.67
N LEU A 95 -4.54 4.27 -19.16
CA LEU A 95 -4.64 3.90 -20.58
C LEU A 95 -6.10 3.80 -21.05
N SER A 96 -7.01 3.29 -20.21
CA SER A 96 -8.44 3.28 -20.49
C SER A 96 -9.04 4.69 -20.56
N THR A 97 -8.44 5.66 -19.85
CA THR A 97 -8.83 7.08 -19.91
C THR A 97 -8.20 7.84 -21.07
N THR A 98 -7.09 7.38 -21.65
CA THR A 98 -6.40 8.10 -22.74
C THR A 98 -6.81 7.65 -24.14
N ASP A 99 -7.15 6.37 -24.35
CA ASP A 99 -7.38 5.82 -25.70
C ASP A 99 -8.80 5.25 -25.96
N ARG A 100 -9.74 5.44 -25.04
CA ARG A 100 -11.17 5.19 -25.33
C ARG A 100 -11.98 6.49 -25.23
N PRO A 101 -12.76 6.86 -26.28
CA PRO A 101 -13.81 7.87 -26.18
C PRO A 101 -15.03 7.36 -25.39
N GLU A 102 -14.88 6.32 -24.57
CA GLU A 102 -15.86 5.92 -23.57
C GLU A 102 -15.69 6.88 -22.39
N SER A 103 -16.39 8.00 -22.51
CA SER A 103 -16.63 9.03 -21.53
C SER A 103 -16.68 8.47 -20.10
N PHE A 104 -15.60 8.60 -19.33
CA PHE A 104 -15.73 8.53 -17.88
C PHE A 104 -16.50 9.77 -17.45
N HIS A 105 -17.82 9.63 -17.35
CA HIS A 105 -18.68 10.69 -16.85
C HIS A 105 -18.50 10.75 -15.33
N LYS A 106 -18.01 11.89 -14.81
CA LYS A 106 -17.87 12.11 -13.37
C LYS A 106 -19.21 12.10 -12.64
N GLY A 107 -20.28 12.38 -13.37
CA GLY A 107 -21.67 12.19 -12.97
C GLY A 107 -22.45 11.41 -14.02
N LEU A 108 -23.67 11.01 -13.70
CA LEU A 108 -24.62 10.47 -14.67
C LEU A 108 -26.04 10.86 -14.26
N PHE A 109 -26.73 11.59 -15.12
CA PHE A 109 -28.18 11.77 -15.05
C PHE A 109 -28.90 10.58 -15.71
N SER A 110 -29.70 9.85 -14.93
CA SER A 110 -30.57 8.77 -15.43
C SER A 110 -31.78 8.60 -14.52
N GLN A 111 -32.96 8.34 -15.09
CA GLN A 111 -34.19 8.04 -14.34
C GLN A 111 -34.49 9.05 -13.22
N ASN A 112 -34.38 10.36 -13.52
CA ASN A 112 -34.59 11.45 -12.55
C ASN A 112 -33.60 11.48 -11.36
N GLN A 113 -32.48 10.75 -11.44
CA GLN A 113 -31.42 10.74 -10.45
C GLN A 113 -30.11 11.23 -11.08
N ILE A 114 -29.34 12.00 -10.31
CA ILE A 114 -27.94 12.31 -10.64
C ILE A 114 -27.05 11.47 -9.72
N GLN A 115 -26.25 10.59 -10.30
CA GLN A 115 -25.23 9.83 -9.59
C GLN A 115 -23.87 10.51 -9.80
N ILE A 116 -23.12 10.76 -8.73
CA ILE A 116 -21.74 11.27 -8.83
C ILE A 116 -20.76 10.14 -8.47
N TYR A 117 -19.76 9.93 -9.31
CA TYR A 117 -18.74 8.87 -9.14
C TYR A 117 -17.43 9.41 -8.56
N GLY A 118 -17.12 10.69 -8.76
CA GLY A 118 -15.94 11.33 -8.18
C GLY A 118 -15.77 12.79 -8.57
N PHE A 119 -15.10 13.56 -7.71
CA PHE A 119 -14.75 14.96 -7.93
C PHE A 119 -13.42 15.29 -7.23
N ASN A 120 -12.67 16.25 -7.77
CA ASN A 120 -11.35 16.63 -7.26
C ASN A 120 -11.37 17.92 -6.42
N SER A 121 -12.47 18.68 -6.47
CA SER A 121 -12.68 19.90 -5.69
C SER A 121 -14.17 20.25 -5.63
N PHE A 122 -14.55 21.22 -4.79
CA PHE A 122 -15.92 21.73 -4.76
C PHE A 122 -16.34 22.36 -6.10
N ASP A 123 -15.43 23.07 -6.76
CA ASP A 123 -15.68 23.67 -8.08
C ASP A 123 -15.89 22.62 -9.16
N ASP A 124 -15.10 21.54 -9.14
CA ASP A 124 -15.25 20.39 -10.05
C ASP A 124 -16.61 19.69 -9.85
N LEU A 125 -17.02 19.49 -8.59
CA LEU A 125 -18.34 18.94 -8.27
C LEU A 125 -19.46 19.85 -8.76
N ARG A 126 -19.33 21.17 -8.56
CA ARG A 126 -20.31 22.18 -9.00
C ARG A 126 -20.50 22.14 -10.52
N LEU A 127 -19.42 22.10 -11.30
CA LEU A 127 -19.51 21.99 -12.76
C LEU A 127 -20.10 20.65 -13.21
N THR A 128 -19.68 19.56 -12.57
CA THR A 128 -20.20 18.22 -12.89
C THR A 128 -21.72 18.17 -12.66
N LEU A 129 -22.20 18.65 -11.51
CA LEU A 129 -23.63 18.73 -11.23
C LEU A 129 -24.37 19.62 -12.24
N ALA A 130 -23.81 20.78 -12.59
CA ALA A 130 -24.42 21.67 -13.57
C ALA A 130 -24.55 21.01 -14.95
N HIS A 131 -23.56 20.21 -15.37
CA HIS A 131 -23.62 19.42 -16.61
C HIS A 131 -24.75 18.38 -16.56
N GLU A 132 -24.83 17.59 -15.48
CA GLU A 132 -25.88 16.57 -15.32
C GLU A 132 -27.28 17.19 -15.21
N PHE A 133 -27.41 18.37 -14.59
CA PHE A 133 -28.65 19.14 -14.64
C PHE A 133 -28.99 19.62 -16.05
N GLY A 134 -28.00 19.95 -16.88
CA GLY A 134 -28.21 20.20 -18.30
C GLY A 134 -28.86 19.00 -19.00
N HIS A 135 -28.39 17.78 -18.74
CA HIS A 135 -29.05 16.57 -19.22
C HIS A 135 -30.46 16.38 -18.65
N ALA A 136 -30.67 16.71 -17.37
CA ALA A 136 -32.00 16.70 -16.75
C ALA A 136 -32.98 17.68 -17.41
N LEU A 137 -32.46 18.79 -17.95
CA LEU A 137 -33.19 19.76 -18.76
C LEU A 137 -33.27 19.36 -20.25
N GLY A 138 -32.85 18.14 -20.63
CA GLY A 138 -32.91 17.65 -22.01
C GLY A 138 -31.82 18.20 -22.93
N LEU A 139 -30.81 18.90 -22.41
CA LEU A 139 -29.70 19.42 -23.20
C LEU A 139 -28.76 18.29 -23.62
N LYS A 140 -28.37 18.30 -24.89
CA LYS A 140 -27.39 17.36 -25.47
C LYS A 140 -25.98 17.93 -25.37
N HIS A 141 -24.99 17.10 -25.66
CA HIS A 141 -23.60 17.57 -25.69
C HIS A 141 -23.36 18.62 -26.78
N THR A 142 -22.47 19.57 -26.49
CA THR A 142 -21.93 20.53 -27.46
C THR A 142 -20.54 20.08 -27.94
N THR A 143 -20.01 20.76 -28.97
CA THR A 143 -18.66 20.56 -29.49
C THR A 143 -17.66 21.63 -29.03
N ASP A 144 -18.12 22.68 -28.36
CA ASP A 144 -17.31 23.78 -27.84
C ASP A 144 -16.57 23.33 -26.57
N PRO A 145 -15.23 23.21 -26.55
CA PRO A 145 -14.49 22.69 -25.40
C PRO A 145 -14.58 23.55 -24.12
N LYS A 146 -15.14 24.77 -24.23
CA LYS A 146 -15.37 25.67 -23.10
C LYS A 146 -16.81 25.65 -22.59
N SER A 147 -17.73 25.02 -23.33
CA SER A 147 -19.16 24.91 -22.97
C SER A 147 -19.35 23.99 -21.76
N LEU A 148 -20.38 24.28 -20.96
CA LEU A 148 -20.81 23.42 -19.86
C LEU A 148 -21.16 22.03 -20.37
N MET A 149 -21.88 21.95 -21.48
CA MET A 149 -22.36 20.69 -22.08
C MET A 149 -21.33 19.98 -22.96
N TYR A 150 -20.06 20.40 -22.95
CA TYR A 150 -19.01 19.65 -23.63
C TYR A 150 -18.76 18.31 -22.88
N PRO A 151 -18.67 17.16 -23.57
CA PRO A 151 -18.69 15.84 -22.93
C PRO A 151 -17.45 15.52 -22.07
N ARG A 152 -16.47 16.42 -22.02
CA ARG A 152 -15.22 16.26 -21.26
C ARG A 152 -14.86 17.56 -20.57
N LEU A 153 -14.38 17.52 -19.34
CA LEU A 153 -13.72 18.68 -18.75
C LEU A 153 -12.40 18.90 -19.47
N LYS A 154 -12.25 20.05 -20.15
CA LYS A 154 -11.08 20.36 -20.98
C LYS A 154 -10.63 21.80 -20.83
N GLU A 155 -11.41 22.76 -21.32
CA GLU A 155 -11.01 24.18 -21.39
C GLU A 155 -11.93 25.09 -20.54
N GLN A 156 -12.85 24.52 -19.77
CA GLN A 156 -13.70 25.26 -18.85
C GLN A 156 -12.88 25.86 -17.70
N ASP A 157 -13.11 27.13 -17.38
CA ASP A 157 -12.60 27.75 -16.16
C ASP A 157 -13.42 27.22 -14.97
N ILE A 158 -12.88 26.23 -14.26
CA ILE A 158 -13.59 25.56 -13.16
C ILE A 158 -13.90 26.51 -11.99
N HIS A 159 -13.05 27.50 -11.73
CA HIS A 159 -13.18 28.38 -10.58
C HIS A 159 -14.18 29.52 -10.84
N ASN A 160 -14.16 30.10 -12.04
CA ASN A 160 -15.01 31.24 -12.40
C ASN A 160 -15.90 30.94 -13.62
N PHE A 161 -16.42 29.70 -13.69
CA PHE A 161 -17.20 29.24 -14.83
C PHE A 161 -18.41 30.13 -15.13
N LYS A 162 -18.59 30.46 -16.40
CA LYS A 162 -19.77 31.13 -16.95
C LYS A 162 -20.27 30.34 -18.16
N LEU A 163 -21.58 30.27 -18.33
CA LEU A 163 -22.19 29.67 -19.52
C LEU A 163 -21.63 30.34 -20.78
N THR A 164 -21.23 29.53 -21.76
CA THR A 164 -20.75 30.04 -23.04
C THR A 164 -21.92 30.40 -23.95
N HIS A 165 -21.63 31.09 -25.05
CA HIS A 165 -22.66 31.35 -26.06
C HIS A 165 -23.27 30.04 -26.58
N SER A 166 -22.45 29.01 -26.79
CA SER A 166 -22.89 27.66 -27.18
C SER A 166 -23.88 27.05 -26.18
N ASP A 167 -23.69 27.26 -24.87
CA ASP A 167 -24.63 26.79 -23.85
C ASP A 167 -25.98 27.53 -23.94
N LEU A 168 -25.95 28.85 -24.14
CA LEU A 168 -27.14 29.68 -24.25
C LEU A 168 -27.92 29.41 -25.54
N ASP A 169 -27.22 29.19 -26.65
CA ASP A 169 -27.80 28.83 -27.94
C ASP A 169 -28.43 27.43 -27.89
N LEU A 170 -27.78 26.49 -27.21
CA LEU A 170 -28.35 25.16 -26.99
C LEU A 170 -29.62 25.23 -26.12
N LEU A 171 -29.60 26.02 -25.05
CA LEU A 171 -30.77 26.21 -24.20
C LEU A 171 -31.92 26.87 -24.95
N SER A 172 -31.66 27.96 -25.67
CA SER A 172 -32.68 28.66 -26.46
C SER A 172 -33.22 27.78 -27.59
N SER A 173 -32.38 27.08 -28.35
CA SER A 173 -32.88 26.15 -29.39
C SER A 173 -33.75 25.02 -28.82
N THR A 174 -33.45 24.54 -27.60
CA THR A 174 -34.22 23.49 -26.94
C THR A 174 -35.61 23.98 -26.49
N TYR A 175 -35.74 25.24 -26.05
CA TYR A 175 -36.97 25.75 -25.43
C TYR A 175 -37.72 26.82 -26.23
N SER A 176 -37.08 27.53 -27.15
CA SER A 176 -37.69 28.60 -27.98
C SER A 176 -38.63 28.08 -29.08
N SER A 177 -38.72 26.76 -29.29
CA SER A 177 -39.71 26.16 -30.19
C SER A 177 -41.06 25.84 -29.49
N ASN A 178 -41.16 25.99 -28.17
CA ASN A 178 -42.37 25.67 -27.41
C ASN A 178 -43.35 26.84 -27.24
N ASP A 179 -43.00 28.05 -27.68
CA ASP A 179 -43.81 29.28 -27.52
C ASP A 179 -44.76 29.59 -28.70
N LYS A 180 -44.93 28.67 -29.66
CA LYS A 180 -45.86 28.86 -30.80
C LYS A 180 -47.18 28.07 -30.72
N ASN A 181 -47.49 27.42 -29.60
CA ASN A 181 -48.76 26.71 -29.41
C ASN A 181 -49.35 26.92 -28.00
N HIS A 182 -49.60 28.18 -27.64
CA HIS A 182 -50.64 28.55 -26.67
C HIS A 182 -51.40 29.79 -27.16
#